data_AF-A0A1Q5R9A8-F1
#
_entry.id   AF-A0A1Q5R9A8-F1
#
_cell.length_a   1.000
_cell.length_b   1.000
_cell.length_c   1.000
_cell.angle_alpha   90.00
_cell.angle_beta   90.00
_cell.angle_gamma   90.00
#
_symmetry.space_group_name_H-M   'P 1'
#
loop_
_entity.id
_entity.type
_entity.pdbx_description
1 polymer ?
#
loop_
_entity_poly.entity_id
_entity_poly.type
_entity_poly.pdbx_seq_one_letter_code
_entity_poly.pdbx_strand_id
1 'polypeptide(L)'
;MMAFVIGASLLATAGIAVAKNSHHNNGHNLLGEKIHKNGKHEVGKIGNNSVVAEVSNDKVVGMSAGNLPVQKVKSSKKMAGAETTQVAANGPIKLAQATDYYGYCFDTGVDLYCYWYPAPDVIVADSWAPYPY
;
A
#
# COMPACT_ATOMS: atom_id res chain seq x y z
N MET A 1 43.43 -15.27 -45.10
CA MET A 1 43.49 -14.39 -43.91
C MET A 1 42.15 -14.52 -43.20
N MET A 2 42.17 -14.88 -41.91
CA MET A 2 41.03 -15.28 -41.09
C MET A 2 40.08 -14.11 -40.78
N ALA A 3 38.77 -14.35 -40.88
CA ALA A 3 37.73 -13.46 -40.37
C ALA A 3 37.47 -13.75 -38.89
N PHE A 4 37.58 -12.74 -38.02
CA PHE A 4 37.14 -12.79 -36.62
C PHE A 4 35.71 -12.24 -36.54
N VAL A 5 34.74 -13.10 -36.22
CA VAL A 5 33.39 -12.69 -35.84
C VAL A 5 33.37 -12.57 -34.32
N ILE A 6 33.30 -11.34 -33.80
CA ILE A 6 33.09 -11.10 -32.37
C ILE A 6 31.58 -11.21 -32.11
N GLY A 7 31.16 -12.37 -31.61
CA GLY A 7 29.80 -12.58 -31.11
C GLY A 7 29.65 -11.94 -29.73
N ALA A 8 28.92 -10.83 -29.64
CA ALA A 8 28.49 -10.27 -28.36
C ALA A 8 27.24 -11.04 -27.88
N SER A 9 27.42 -11.93 -26.91
CA SER A 9 26.31 -12.58 -26.21
C SER A 9 25.73 -11.62 -25.18
N LEU A 10 24.58 -11.01 -25.51
CA LEU A 10 23.73 -10.32 -24.54
C LEU A 10 23.08 -11.37 -23.62
N LEU A 11 23.64 -11.55 -22.42
CA LEU A 11 22.96 -12.27 -21.35
C LEU A 11 21.88 -11.36 -20.75
N ALA A 12 20.69 -11.40 -21.32
CA ALA A 12 19.50 -10.86 -20.67
C ALA A 12 19.13 -11.79 -19.50
N THR A 13 19.59 -11.46 -18.29
CA THR A 13 19.09 -12.11 -17.07
C THR A 13 17.65 -11.65 -16.86
N ALA A 14 16.70 -12.45 -17.33
CA ALA A 14 15.32 -12.33 -16.91
C ALA A 14 15.27 -12.66 -15.40
N GLY A 15 15.27 -11.62 -14.57
CA GLY A 15 15.03 -11.77 -13.14
C GLY A 15 13.64 -12.36 -12.94
N ILE A 16 13.55 -13.53 -12.33
CA ILE A 16 12.27 -14.08 -11.89
C ILE A 16 11.77 -13.17 -10.76
N ALA A 17 10.79 -12.32 -11.05
CA ALA A 17 10.10 -11.54 -10.03
C ALA A 17 9.30 -12.52 -9.16
N VAL A 18 9.81 -12.84 -7.98
CA VAL A 18 9.08 -13.61 -6.97
C VAL A 18 7.97 -12.71 -6.40
N ALA A 19 6.72 -13.16 -6.47
CA ALA A 19 5.60 -12.46 -5.85
C ALA A 19 5.80 -12.42 -4.33
N LYS A 20 5.90 -11.21 -3.77
CA LYS A 20 6.07 -11.00 -2.32
C LYS A 20 4.77 -11.30 -1.60
N ASN A 21 4.86 -11.85 -0.39
CA ASN A 21 3.67 -12.02 0.43
C ASN A 21 3.19 -10.63 0.89
N SER A 22 1.91 -10.34 0.65
CA SER A 22 1.32 -9.03 0.93
C SER A 22 0.48 -9.08 2.19
N HIS A 23 0.85 -8.26 3.17
CA HIS A 23 0.12 -8.09 4.42
C HIS A 23 -0.70 -6.82 4.38
N HIS A 24 -2.03 -6.97 4.37
CA HIS A 24 -2.94 -5.84 4.31
C HIS A 24 -3.51 -5.51 5.69
N ASN A 25 -3.18 -4.31 6.17
CA ASN A 25 -3.55 -3.81 7.48
C ASN A 25 -4.58 -2.68 7.34
N ASN A 26 -5.61 -2.69 8.20
CA ASN A 26 -6.61 -1.63 8.23
C ASN A 26 -6.07 -0.45 9.04
N GLY A 27 -5.39 0.48 8.36
CA GLY A 27 -4.74 1.63 8.98
C GLY A 27 -5.72 2.56 9.70
N HIS A 28 -6.93 2.75 9.15
CA HIS A 28 -8.00 3.52 9.80
C HIS A 28 -8.32 2.95 11.19
N ASN A 29 -8.62 1.64 11.27
CA ASN A 29 -8.95 0.99 12.54
C ASN A 29 -7.77 1.02 13.52
N LEU A 30 -6.53 0.90 13.03
CA LEU A 30 -5.33 0.93 13.88
C LEU A 30 -5.05 2.32 14.46
N LEU A 31 -5.38 3.38 13.72
CA LEU A 31 -5.37 4.75 14.26
C LEU A 31 -6.53 4.99 15.23
N GLY A 32 -7.74 4.59 14.84
CA GLY A 32 -8.97 4.91 15.56
C GLY A 32 -9.05 6.40 15.86
N GLU A 33 -9.42 6.74 17.10
CA GLU A 33 -9.55 8.12 17.58
C GLU A 33 -8.24 8.95 17.50
N LYS A 34 -7.09 8.32 17.29
CA LYS A 34 -5.82 9.06 17.13
C LYS A 34 -5.78 9.87 15.84
N ILE A 35 -6.64 9.58 14.85
CA ILE A 35 -6.77 10.40 13.64
C ILE A 35 -7.18 11.84 13.98
N HIS A 36 -7.85 12.08 15.11
CA HIS A 36 -8.26 13.40 15.57
C HIS A 36 -7.21 14.14 16.41
N LYS A 37 -5.98 13.61 16.46
CA LYS A 37 -4.88 14.16 17.25
C LYS A 37 -3.67 14.36 16.35
N ASN A 38 -3.29 15.62 16.14
CA ASN A 38 -2.08 15.92 15.37
C ASN A 38 -0.84 15.28 16.03
N GLY A 39 0.09 14.81 15.21
CA GLY A 39 1.35 14.22 15.66
C GLY A 39 1.58 12.80 15.11
N LYS A 40 2.57 12.13 15.69
CA LYS A 40 3.03 10.80 15.27
C LYS A 40 2.46 9.72 16.17
N HIS A 41 1.85 8.70 15.57
CA HIS A 41 1.17 7.62 16.28
C HIS A 41 1.65 6.26 15.79
N GLU A 42 2.07 5.39 16.72
CA GLU A 42 2.35 3.99 16.39
C GLU A 42 1.04 3.25 16.08
N VAL A 43 1.03 2.53 14.95
CA VAL A 43 -0.11 1.77 14.41
C VAL A 43 0.22 0.29 14.20
N GLY A 44 1.46 -0.14 14.46
CA GLY A 44 1.89 -1.52 14.31
C GLY A 44 3.41 -1.67 14.32
N LYS A 45 3.89 -2.86 13.98
CA LYS A 45 5.32 -3.18 13.86
C LYS A 45 5.60 -4.04 12.63
N ILE A 46 6.73 -3.82 11.99
CA ILE A 46 7.31 -4.68 10.97
C ILE A 46 8.68 -5.14 11.48
N GLY A 47 8.77 -6.40 11.90
CA GLY A 47 9.91 -6.88 12.67
C GLY A 47 10.14 -6.00 13.91
N ASN A 48 11.33 -5.41 14.03
CA ASN A 48 11.68 -4.51 15.14
C ASN A 48 11.34 -3.03 14.89
N ASN A 49 10.83 -2.68 13.71
CA ASN A 49 10.51 -1.29 13.37
C ASN A 49 9.06 -0.97 13.75
N SER A 50 8.86 0.04 14.60
CA SER A 50 7.53 0.61 14.81
C SER A 50 7.04 1.29 13.53
N VAL A 51 5.81 0.98 13.13
CA VAL A 51 5.12 1.66 12.04
C VAL A 51 4.37 2.84 12.61
N VAL A 52 4.70 4.02 12.12
CA VAL A 52 4.21 5.30 12.63
C VAL A 52 3.43 6.01 11.53
N ALA A 53 2.21 6.43 11.85
CA ALA A 53 1.42 7.34 11.04
C ALA A 53 1.56 8.77 11.56
N GLU A 54 1.80 9.70 10.66
CA GLU A 54 1.82 11.13 10.94
C GLU A 54 0.46 11.73 10.57
N VAL A 55 -0.17 12.35 11.56
CA VAL A 55 -1.51 12.91 11.47
C VAL A 55 -1.45 14.42 11.57
N SER A 56 -2.15 15.11 10.67
CA SER A 56 -2.36 16.56 10.70
C SER A 56 -3.75 16.88 10.16
N ASN A 57 -4.53 17.65 10.93
CA ASN A 57 -5.87 18.12 10.57
C ASN A 57 -6.81 16.97 10.15
N ASP A 58 -6.91 15.95 11.00
CA ASP A 58 -7.73 14.75 10.78
C ASP A 58 -7.31 13.90 9.56
N LYS A 59 -6.10 14.10 9.03
CA LYS A 59 -5.57 13.34 7.88
C LYS A 59 -4.23 12.70 8.21
N VAL A 60 -4.01 11.50 7.68
CA VAL A 60 -2.69 10.89 7.55
C VAL A 60 -1.94 11.58 6.42
N VAL A 61 -0.87 12.28 6.78
CA VAL A 61 -0.01 13.03 5.86
C VAL A 61 1.25 12.26 5.46
N GLY A 62 1.61 11.24 6.24
CA GLY A 62 2.73 10.36 5.94
C GLY A 62 2.78 9.15 6.87
N MET A 63 3.58 8.17 6.49
CA MET A 63 3.90 7.02 7.35
C MET A 63 5.38 6.65 7.22
N SER A 64 5.92 6.06 8.29
CA SER A 64 7.31 5.58 8.33
C SER A 64 7.43 4.29 9.14
N ALA A 65 8.41 3.45 8.81
CA ALA A 65 8.73 2.23 9.55
C ALA A 65 10.25 2.04 9.60
N GLY A 66 10.91 2.70 10.57
CA GLY A 66 12.37 2.76 10.60
C GLY A 66 12.94 3.33 9.30
N ASN A 67 13.90 2.61 8.71
CA ASN A 67 14.52 2.96 7.42
C ASN A 67 13.89 2.23 6.22
N LEU A 68 12.75 1.55 6.40
CA LEU A 68 12.11 0.83 5.30
C LEU A 68 11.58 1.82 4.25
N PRO A 69 11.77 1.54 2.95
CA PRO A 69 11.20 2.36 1.89
C PRO A 69 9.67 2.29 1.93
N VAL A 70 9.02 3.44 1.81
CA VAL A 70 7.56 3.54 1.76
C VAL A 70 7.10 3.87 0.34
N GLN A 71 6.12 3.12 -0.15
CA GLN A 71 5.45 3.39 -1.42
C GLN A 71 3.99 3.77 -1.16
N LYS A 72 3.57 4.88 -1.77
CA LYS A 72 2.18 5.33 -1.80
C LYS A 72 1.46 4.64 -2.96
N VAL A 73 0.45 3.83 -2.65
CA VAL A 73 -0.36 3.09 -3.63
C VAL A 73 -1.86 3.37 -3.49
N LYS A 74 -2.63 3.22 -4.57
CA LYS A 74 -4.09 3.29 -4.55
C LYS A 74 -4.74 2.06 -5.16
N SER A 75 -5.92 1.72 -4.66
CA SER A 75 -6.76 0.63 -5.18
C SER A 75 -8.23 1.02 -5.11
N SER A 76 -9.02 0.55 -6.09
CA SER A 76 -10.48 0.65 -6.05
C SER A 76 -11.13 -0.48 -5.23
N LYS A 77 -10.33 -1.41 -4.69
CA LYS A 77 -10.78 -2.50 -3.83
C LYS A 77 -10.44 -2.19 -2.38
N LYS A 78 -11.31 -2.62 -1.47
CA LYS A 78 -11.02 -2.59 -0.04
C LYS A 78 -10.00 -3.69 0.27
N MET A 79 -8.77 -3.30 0.53
CA MET A 79 -7.66 -4.26 0.70
C MET A 79 -7.52 -4.79 2.13
N ALA A 80 -8.11 -4.12 3.14
CA ALA A 80 -8.04 -4.55 4.54
C ALA A 80 -9.37 -4.35 5.29
N GLY A 81 -9.64 -5.26 6.24
CA GLY A 81 -10.89 -5.33 7.01
C GLY A 81 -11.89 -6.34 6.43
N ALA A 82 -12.89 -6.74 7.22
CA ALA A 82 -13.91 -7.69 6.77
C ALA A 82 -14.67 -7.13 5.56
N GLU A 83 -14.77 -7.95 4.52
CA GLU A 83 -15.70 -7.72 3.41
C GLU A 83 -17.12 -7.82 3.95
N THR A 84 -17.76 -6.70 4.26
CA THR A 84 -19.22 -6.67 4.37
C THR A 84 -19.81 -6.54 2.98
N THR A 85 -19.48 -7.48 2.09
CA THR A 85 -20.15 -7.57 0.79
C THR A 85 -21.46 -8.32 1.00
N GLN A 86 -22.45 -7.65 1.63
CA GLN A 86 -23.83 -8.05 1.44
C GLN A 86 -24.20 -7.62 0.03
N VAL A 87 -23.97 -8.52 -0.94
CA VAL A 87 -24.62 -8.41 -2.24
C VAL A 87 -26.09 -8.67 -1.96
N ALA A 88 -26.88 -7.60 -1.83
CA ALA A 88 -28.32 -7.69 -1.85
C ALA A 88 -28.71 -8.17 -3.26
N ALA A 89 -28.83 -9.49 -3.42
CA ALA A 89 -29.64 -10.04 -4.49
C ALA A 89 -31.05 -9.47 -4.27
N ASN A 90 -31.58 -8.73 -5.25
CA ASN A 90 -32.95 -8.19 -5.33
C ASN A 90 -33.20 -6.72 -4.92
N GLY A 91 -32.34 -5.77 -5.31
CA GLY A 91 -32.64 -4.33 -5.23
C GLY A 91 -31.99 -3.53 -6.38
N PRO A 92 -32.48 -2.31 -6.70
CA PRO A 92 -31.89 -1.49 -7.76
C PRO A 92 -30.40 -1.28 -7.45
N ILE A 93 -29.57 -1.57 -8.45
CA ILE A 93 -28.10 -1.50 -8.37
C ILE A 93 -27.71 -0.10 -7.89
N LYS A 94 -27.40 0.03 -6.59
CA LYS A 94 -26.59 1.14 -6.12
C LYS A 94 -25.20 0.83 -6.62
N LEU A 95 -24.83 1.44 -7.74
CA LEU A 95 -23.44 1.47 -8.20
C LEU A 95 -22.62 1.97 -7.01
N ALA A 96 -21.97 1.05 -6.30
CA ALA A 96 -21.09 1.40 -5.20
C ALA A 96 -20.05 2.35 -5.81
N GLN A 97 -20.09 3.63 -5.42
CA GLN A 97 -19.12 4.59 -5.90
C GLN A 97 -17.75 3.98 -5.60
N ALA A 98 -16.92 3.83 -6.63
CA ALA A 98 -15.57 3.31 -6.50
C ALA A 98 -14.86 4.13 -5.42
N THR A 99 -14.76 3.56 -4.23
CA THR A 99 -14.15 4.23 -3.10
C THR A 99 -12.68 3.91 -3.23
N ASP A 100 -11.89 4.87 -3.68
CA ASP A 100 -10.44 4.71 -3.72
C ASP A 100 -9.92 4.54 -2.28
N TYR A 101 -9.12 3.49 -2.10
CA TYR A 101 -8.35 3.21 -0.91
C TYR A 101 -6.89 3.54 -1.16
N TYR A 102 -6.26 4.11 -0.15
CA TYR A 102 -4.90 4.62 -0.20
C TYR A 102 -4.03 3.85 0.79
N GLY A 103 -2.95 3.26 0.28
CA GLY A 103 -2.07 2.37 1.02
C GLY A 103 -0.67 2.95 1.14
N TYR A 104 -0.12 2.93 2.35
CA TYR A 104 1.32 3.10 2.57
C TYR A 104 1.94 1.70 2.71
N CYS A 105 2.72 1.28 1.71
CA CYS A 105 3.33 -0.04 1.65
C CYS A 105 4.81 0.01 1.95
N PHE A 106 5.26 -0.85 2.87
CA PHE A 106 6.66 -0.98 3.27
C PHE A 106 7.20 -2.31 2.75
N ASP A 107 8.25 -2.23 1.94
CA ASP A 107 8.91 -3.39 1.36
C ASP A 107 10.08 -3.83 2.25
N THR A 108 10.04 -5.06 2.75
CA THR A 108 11.11 -5.64 3.59
C THR A 108 12.18 -6.36 2.79
N GLY A 109 12.03 -6.41 1.46
CA GLY A 109 12.81 -7.25 0.53
C GLY A 109 12.13 -8.60 0.26
N VAL A 110 11.43 -9.16 1.25
CA VAL A 110 10.75 -10.47 1.16
C VAL A 110 9.22 -10.35 1.16
N ASP A 111 8.68 -9.44 1.97
CA ASP A 111 7.26 -9.22 2.15
C ASP A 111 6.92 -7.75 1.90
N LEU A 112 5.65 -7.49 1.63
CA LEU A 112 5.10 -6.15 1.47
C LEU A 112 4.03 -5.91 2.54
N TYR A 113 4.21 -4.90 3.38
CA TYR A 113 3.25 -4.55 4.44
C TYR A 113 2.54 -3.26 4.10
N CYS A 114 1.25 -3.32 3.80
CA CYS A 114 0.44 -2.17 3.39
C CYS A 114 -0.56 -1.76 4.47
N TYR A 115 -0.59 -0.48 4.79
CA TYR A 115 -1.55 0.14 5.72
C TYR A 115 -2.55 0.99 4.94
N TRP A 116 -3.80 0.54 4.91
CA TRP A 116 -4.85 1.06 4.05
C TRP A 116 -5.79 2.01 4.77
N TYR A 117 -6.16 3.09 4.08
CA TYR A 117 -7.04 4.14 4.53
C TYR A 117 -8.08 4.46 3.46
N PRO A 118 -9.31 4.81 3.83
CA PRO A 118 -10.27 5.39 2.89
C PRO A 118 -9.81 6.81 2.49
N ALA A 119 -10.26 7.29 1.32
CA ALA A 119 -9.93 8.64 0.82
C ALA A 119 -10.08 9.79 1.85
N PRO A 120 -11.13 9.82 2.70
CA PRO A 120 -11.29 10.89 3.68
C PRO A 120 -10.22 10.93 4.76
N ASP A 121 -9.41 9.88 4.95
CA ASP A 121 -8.44 9.83 6.05
C ASP A 121 -7.04 10.22 5.62
N VAL A 122 -6.81 10.44 4.33
CA VAL A 122 -5.48 10.74 3.80
C VAL A 122 -5.47 12.07 3.07
N ILE A 123 -4.31 12.71 3.04
CA ILE A 123 -4.10 13.81 2.10
C ILE A 123 -3.77 13.23 0.70
N VAL A 124 -4.65 13.50 -0.26
CA VAL A 124 -4.46 13.10 -1.66
C VAL A 124 -3.84 14.27 -2.43
N ALA A 125 -2.62 14.65 -2.07
CA ALA A 125 -1.87 15.72 -2.74
C ALA A 125 -0.79 15.18 -3.69
N ASP A 126 -0.18 14.04 -3.36
CA ASP A 126 0.87 13.42 -4.16
C ASP A 126 0.31 12.40 -5.17
N SER A 127 1.13 12.02 -6.15
CA SER A 127 0.81 10.91 -7.05
C SER A 127 0.87 9.56 -6.33
N TRP A 128 -0.23 8.79 -6.36
CA TRP A 128 -0.32 7.43 -5.82
C TRP A 128 -0.25 6.41 -6.95
N ALA A 129 0.67 5.46 -6.88
CA ALA A 129 0.80 4.40 -7.88
C ALA A 129 -0.38 3.43 -7.80
N PRO A 130 -0.84 2.82 -8.90
CA PRO A 130 -1.79 1.72 -8.81
C PRO A 130 -1.18 0.55 -8.04
N TYR A 131 -1.94 -0.05 -7.13
CA TYR A 131 -1.50 -1.27 -6.46
C TYR A 131 -1.49 -2.45 -7.45
N PRO A 132 -0.35 -3.16 -7.60
CA PRO A 132 -0.29 -4.34 -8.46
C PRO A 132 -1.06 -5.49 -7.80
N TYR A 133 -2.01 -6.08 -8.53
CA TYR A 133 -2.76 -7.26 -8.11
C TYR A 133 -2.03 -8.55 -8.46
#